data_AF-A0A1L7VZB6-F1
#
_entry.id   AF-A0A1L7VZB6-F1
#
_cell.length_a   1.000
_cell.length_b   1.000
_cell.length_c   1.000
_cell.angle_alpha   90.00
_cell.angle_beta   90.00
_cell.angle_gamma   90.00
#
_symmetry.space_group_name_H-M   'P 1'
#
loop_
_entity.id
_entity.type
_entity.pdbx_description
1 polymer ?
#
loop_
_entity_poly.entity_id
_entity_poly.type
_entity_poly.pdbx_seq_one_letter_code
_entity_poly.pdbx_strand_id
1 'polypeptide(L)'
;MNKSLIWTKDYAEECDSGVVVLNKARVSTLVGLLHVAWQNTYEVREEVTYRPGHGDKESWWLGLELGGSSYEFESHYGSMIGWGEGRGANVTKVCSFVIAHTDEKDKLLWYNGSLLKNKRVDPDGYEVPEYWMMDGKWHKGRTKDDMSCMTDTEVLELTAEEKRVLRESIEIAKKVDIALRGTV
;
A
#
# COMPACT_ATOMS: atom_id res chain seq x y z
N MET A 1 -8.19 8.35 20.92
CA MET A 1 -8.88 7.05 20.69
C MET A 1 -10.04 7.15 19.71
N ASN A 2 -10.91 8.17 19.76
CA ASN A 2 -12.09 8.27 18.87
C ASN A 2 -11.82 8.51 17.36
N LYS A 3 -10.55 8.70 16.95
CA LYS A 3 -10.20 8.94 15.54
C LYS A 3 -9.92 7.65 14.76
N SER A 4 -9.25 6.69 15.40
CA SER A 4 -8.79 5.50 14.69
C SER A 4 -9.94 4.57 14.36
N LEU A 5 -10.01 4.17 13.09
CA LEU A 5 -11.02 3.29 12.56
C LEU A 5 -10.79 1.84 12.97
N ILE A 6 -9.59 1.44 13.37
CA ILE A 6 -9.36 0.14 14.01
C ILE A 6 -10.09 0.05 15.36
N TRP A 7 -10.11 1.14 16.14
CA TRP A 7 -10.74 1.16 17.46
C TRP A 7 -12.23 1.49 17.42
N THR A 8 -12.66 2.23 16.39
CA THR A 8 -14.05 2.71 16.28
C THR A 8 -14.88 1.94 15.26
N LYS A 9 -14.23 1.21 14.35
CA LYS A 9 -14.83 0.39 13.30
C LYS A 9 -14.04 -0.91 13.19
N ASP A 10 -14.52 -1.85 12.38
CA ASP A 10 -13.75 -3.05 12.01
C ASP A 10 -13.00 -2.74 10.69
N TYR A 11 -11.99 -1.89 10.77
CA TYR A 11 -11.24 -1.37 9.62
C TYR A 11 -9.78 -1.80 9.68
N ALA A 12 -9.20 -2.25 8.57
CA ALA A 12 -7.86 -2.84 8.56
C ALA A 12 -6.84 -2.02 7.75
N GLU A 13 -7.31 -1.09 6.94
CA GLU A 13 -6.52 -0.34 5.97
C GLU A 13 -5.98 0.98 6.54
N GLU A 14 -6.06 1.17 7.87
CA GLU A 14 -5.53 2.35 8.57
C GLU A 14 -4.01 2.28 8.75
N CYS A 15 -3.47 1.10 9.04
CA CYS A 15 -2.06 0.90 9.38
C CYS A 15 -1.28 0.21 8.24
N ASP A 16 -0.98 0.93 7.16
CA ASP A 16 -0.04 0.45 6.14
C ASP A 16 1.32 1.16 6.19
N SER A 17 2.39 0.42 5.87
CA SER A 17 3.77 0.89 5.88
C SER A 17 4.38 1.07 4.48
N GLY A 18 3.54 1.33 3.46
CA GLY A 18 3.95 1.53 2.08
C GLY A 18 5.02 2.62 1.91
N VAL A 19 4.88 3.71 2.67
CA VAL A 19 5.89 4.76 2.81
C VAL A 19 5.96 5.17 4.28
N VAL A 20 7.16 5.16 4.87
CA VAL A 20 7.38 5.60 6.25
C VAL A 20 8.50 6.63 6.28
N VAL A 21 8.23 7.82 6.83
CA VAL A 21 9.21 8.91 6.94
C VAL A 21 9.61 9.09 8.40
N LEU A 22 10.90 8.94 8.69
CA LEU A 22 11.43 8.97 10.07
C LEU A 22 12.66 9.86 10.18
N ASN A 23 12.58 10.86 11.06
CA ASN A 23 13.72 11.72 11.38
C ASN A 23 14.67 11.02 12.37
N LYS A 24 15.69 10.34 11.83
CA LYS A 24 16.70 9.60 12.62
C LYS A 24 17.54 10.49 13.55
N ALA A 25 17.54 11.81 13.38
CA ALA A 25 18.26 12.72 14.28
C ALA A 25 17.56 12.89 15.63
N ARG A 26 16.27 12.53 15.74
CA ARG A 26 15.55 12.52 17.02
C ARG A 26 15.87 11.23 17.76
N VAL A 27 16.36 11.36 18.99
CA VAL A 27 16.74 10.21 19.83
C VAL A 27 15.57 9.25 20.03
N SER A 28 14.37 9.75 20.28
CA SER A 28 13.17 8.90 20.40
C SER A 28 12.96 8.06 19.14
N THR A 29 12.89 8.71 17.97
CA THR A 29 12.73 8.03 16.68
C THR A 29 13.84 7.01 16.41
N LEU A 30 15.09 7.34 16.74
CA LEU A 30 16.21 6.41 16.62
C LEU A 30 16.06 5.19 17.53
N VAL A 31 15.66 5.38 18.79
CA VAL A 31 15.41 4.29 19.74
C VAL A 31 14.26 3.41 19.24
N GLY A 32 13.18 4.01 18.75
CA GLY A 32 12.08 3.26 18.13
C GLY A 32 12.56 2.43 16.95
N LEU A 33 13.37 3.00 16.04
CA LEU A 33 13.97 2.29 14.92
C LEU A 33 14.89 1.12 15.34
N LEU A 34 15.68 1.29 16.41
CA LEU A 34 16.49 0.20 16.96
C LEU A 34 15.59 -0.92 17.52
N HIS A 35 14.45 -0.57 18.13
CA HIS A 35 13.45 -1.54 18.56
C HIS A 35 12.79 -2.26 17.38
N VAL A 36 12.49 -1.56 16.28
CA VAL A 36 12.04 -2.19 15.01
C VAL A 36 13.08 -3.21 14.53
N ALA A 37 14.36 -2.83 14.47
CA ALA A 37 15.44 -3.71 14.03
C ALA A 37 15.59 -4.93 14.93
N TRP A 38 15.54 -4.75 16.26
CA TRP A 38 15.59 -5.84 17.23
C TRP A 38 14.44 -6.85 17.04
N GLN A 39 13.20 -6.36 16.88
CA GLN A 39 12.03 -7.19 16.60
C GLN A 39 12.18 -8.07 15.34
N ASN A 40 12.98 -7.62 14.37
CA ASN A 40 13.21 -8.33 13.10
C ASN A 40 14.47 -9.20 13.09
N THR A 41 15.20 -9.28 14.21
CA THR A 41 16.26 -10.31 14.38
C THR A 41 15.62 -11.70 14.35
N TYR A 42 16.34 -12.70 13.85
CA TYR A 42 15.77 -14.01 13.52
C TYR A 42 14.96 -14.63 14.68
N GLU A 43 15.58 -14.78 15.85
CA GLU A 43 14.92 -15.42 17.01
C GLU A 43 13.68 -14.62 17.47
N VAL A 44 13.80 -13.30 17.62
CA VAL A 44 12.68 -12.45 18.05
C VAL A 44 11.55 -12.45 17.03
N ARG A 45 11.88 -12.41 15.74
CA ARG A 45 10.92 -12.41 14.66
C ARG A 45 10.08 -13.69 14.64
N GLU A 46 10.74 -14.84 14.64
CA GLU A 46 10.09 -16.15 14.50
C GLU A 46 9.35 -16.58 15.80
N GLU A 47 9.87 -16.18 16.97
CA GLU A 47 9.32 -16.60 18.25
C GLU A 47 8.31 -15.63 18.85
N VAL A 48 8.39 -14.34 18.50
CA VAL A 48 7.59 -13.28 19.13
C VAL A 48 6.85 -12.44 18.09
N THR A 49 7.55 -11.72 17.21
CA THR A 49 6.91 -10.65 16.41
C THR A 49 5.93 -11.18 15.36
N TYR A 50 6.24 -12.29 14.68
CA TYR A 50 5.41 -12.78 13.57
C TYR A 50 4.34 -13.80 14.01
N ARG A 51 4.39 -14.29 15.25
CA ARG A 51 3.35 -15.20 15.77
C ARG A 51 1.97 -14.56 15.95
N PRO A 52 1.83 -13.34 16.52
CA PRO A 52 0.54 -12.73 16.78
C PRO A 52 -0.02 -11.92 15.60
N GLY A 53 0.77 -11.62 14.56
CA GLY A 53 0.43 -10.67 13.51
C GLY A 53 0.76 -11.14 12.09
N HIS A 54 0.69 -10.24 11.12
CA HIS A 54 0.96 -10.54 9.71
C HIS A 54 2.41 -10.23 9.28
N GLY A 55 3.24 -9.62 10.13
CA GLY A 55 4.70 -9.68 10.02
C GLY A 55 5.47 -8.37 10.23
N ASP A 56 6.32 -8.04 9.24
CA ASP A 56 7.31 -6.94 9.25
C ASP A 56 6.66 -5.56 9.37
N LYS A 57 5.47 -5.39 8.80
CA LYS A 57 4.79 -4.09 8.74
C LYS A 57 4.41 -3.58 10.13
N GLU A 58 3.85 -4.43 10.97
CA GLU A 58 3.42 -4.07 12.33
C GLU A 58 4.60 -3.72 13.22
N SER A 59 5.77 -4.29 12.94
CA SER A 59 6.98 -4.02 13.73
C SER A 59 7.37 -2.53 13.72
N TRP A 60 7.05 -1.78 12.66
CA TRP A 60 7.26 -0.33 12.57
C TRP A 60 6.48 0.41 13.66
N TRP A 61 5.18 0.16 13.76
CA TRP A 61 4.29 0.83 14.71
C TRP A 61 4.56 0.36 16.13
N LEU A 62 4.77 -0.94 16.32
CA LEU A 62 5.13 -1.49 17.63
C LEU A 62 6.47 -0.95 18.13
N GLY A 63 7.48 -0.83 17.26
CA GLY A 63 8.78 -0.30 17.66
C GLY A 63 8.72 1.17 18.07
N LEU A 64 7.93 1.98 17.35
CA LEU A 64 7.73 3.37 17.71
C LEU A 64 6.90 3.51 19.00
N GLU A 65 5.78 2.80 19.12
CA GLU A 65 4.89 2.86 20.30
C GLU A 65 5.60 2.35 21.57
N LEU A 66 6.21 1.16 21.52
CA LEU A 66 6.93 0.58 22.67
C LEU A 66 8.21 1.36 23.01
N GLY A 67 8.80 2.03 22.02
CA GLY A 67 9.92 2.95 22.20
C GLY A 67 9.52 4.35 22.69
N GLY A 68 8.22 4.61 22.89
CA GLY A 68 7.70 5.92 23.33
C GLY A 68 7.86 7.03 22.28
N SER A 69 8.01 6.69 21.01
CA SER A 69 8.09 7.64 19.90
C SER A 69 6.72 8.00 19.37
N SER A 70 6.45 9.30 19.25
CA SER A 70 5.27 9.79 18.55
C SER A 70 5.36 9.47 17.05
N TYR A 71 4.25 8.99 16.48
CA TYR A 71 4.05 8.85 15.05
C TYR A 71 2.61 9.24 14.69
N GLU A 72 2.38 9.46 13.40
CA GLU A 72 1.06 9.74 12.86
C GLU A 72 0.87 8.96 11.55
N PHE A 73 -0.38 8.59 11.29
CA PHE A 73 -0.79 8.09 9.98
C PHE A 73 -1.21 9.28 9.12
N GLU A 74 -1.12 9.12 7.79
CA GLU A 74 -1.67 10.13 6.88
C GLU A 74 -3.18 10.34 7.11
N SER A 75 -3.71 11.47 6.64
CA SER A 75 -5.09 11.88 6.90
C SER A 75 -6.10 10.95 6.26
N HIS A 76 -5.77 10.46 5.07
CA HIS A 76 -6.54 9.48 4.33
C HIS A 76 -5.96 8.12 4.67
N TYR A 77 -6.77 7.20 5.16
CA TYR A 77 -6.29 5.82 5.31
C TYR A 77 -6.06 5.20 3.92
N GLY A 78 -5.73 3.90 3.86
CA GLY A 78 -5.47 3.21 2.59
C GLY A 78 -6.47 3.59 1.50
N SER A 79 -5.96 4.21 0.45
CA SER A 79 -6.70 4.57 -0.75
C SER A 79 -6.64 3.42 -1.75
N MET A 80 -7.49 3.46 -2.77
CA MET A 80 -7.56 2.42 -3.81
C MET A 80 -7.05 2.98 -5.14
N ILE A 81 -6.21 2.23 -5.84
CA ILE A 81 -5.86 2.49 -7.24
C ILE A 81 -6.00 1.21 -8.04
N GLY A 82 -6.66 1.28 -9.20
CA GLY A 82 -6.88 0.10 -10.01
C GLY A 82 -7.79 0.35 -11.19
N TRP A 83 -8.70 -0.60 -11.42
CA TRP A 83 -9.56 -0.63 -12.59
C TRP A 83 -11.02 -0.44 -12.21
N GLY A 84 -11.72 0.33 -13.02
CA GLY A 84 -13.12 0.65 -12.80
C GLY A 84 -14.07 -0.47 -13.25
N GLU A 85 -15.15 -0.70 -12.51
CA GLU A 85 -16.30 -1.44 -13.02
C GLU A 85 -17.25 -0.45 -13.72
N GLY A 86 -17.24 -0.44 -15.06
CA GLY A 86 -18.00 0.53 -15.88
C GLY A 86 -17.17 1.12 -17.03
N ARG A 87 -17.65 2.18 -17.68
CA ARG A 87 -16.88 2.94 -18.68
C ARG A 87 -17.12 4.45 -18.52
N GLY A 88 -16.04 5.23 -18.59
CA GLY A 88 -16.08 6.69 -18.54
C GLY A 88 -16.74 7.21 -17.27
N ALA A 89 -17.65 8.17 -17.40
CA ALA A 89 -18.33 8.81 -16.27
C ALA A 89 -19.22 7.87 -15.42
N ASN A 90 -19.42 6.61 -15.84
CA ASN A 90 -20.26 5.65 -15.12
C ASN A 90 -19.46 4.73 -14.18
N VAL A 91 -18.15 4.94 -14.03
CA VAL A 91 -17.35 4.16 -13.07
C VAL A 91 -17.70 4.65 -11.67
N THR A 92 -18.22 3.75 -10.84
CA THR A 92 -18.61 4.04 -9.43
C THR A 92 -17.83 3.21 -8.41
N LYS A 93 -16.96 2.31 -8.91
CA LYS A 93 -16.25 1.33 -8.12
C LYS A 93 -14.88 1.07 -8.75
N VAL A 94 -13.83 1.13 -7.94
CA VAL A 94 -12.46 0.80 -8.34
C VAL A 94 -12.01 -0.43 -7.59
N CYS A 95 -11.45 -1.41 -8.31
CA CYS A 95 -10.96 -2.66 -7.75
C CYS A 95 -9.47 -2.86 -8.01
N SER A 96 -8.77 -3.45 -7.04
CA SER A 96 -7.35 -3.70 -7.11
C SER A 96 -6.89 -4.79 -6.16
N PHE A 97 -5.65 -5.24 -6.35
CA PHE A 97 -4.91 -6.09 -5.41
C PHE A 97 -4.07 -5.28 -4.43
N VAL A 98 -4.03 -3.96 -4.60
CA VAL A 98 -3.09 -3.07 -3.94
C VAL A 98 -3.77 -1.83 -3.40
N ILE A 99 -3.07 -1.19 -2.48
CA ILE A 99 -3.45 0.06 -1.83
C ILE A 99 -2.62 1.21 -2.38
N ALA A 100 -3.15 2.41 -2.25
CA ALA A 100 -2.52 3.67 -2.60
C ALA A 100 -2.52 4.61 -1.39
N HIS A 101 -1.65 5.61 -1.46
CA HIS A 101 -1.51 6.66 -0.47
C HIS A 101 -1.42 8.02 -1.15
N THR A 102 -1.95 9.04 -0.49
CA THR A 102 -1.98 10.42 -0.98
C THR A 102 -0.95 11.30 -0.27
N ASP A 103 -0.60 12.43 -0.89
CA ASP A 103 0.15 13.50 -0.25
C ASP A 103 -0.77 14.43 0.56
N GLU A 104 -0.21 15.49 1.16
CA GLU A 104 -0.95 16.45 1.98
C GLU A 104 -1.92 17.35 1.18
N LYS A 105 -1.97 17.21 -0.15
CA LYS A 105 -2.83 17.95 -1.08
C LYS A 105 -3.80 17.03 -1.80
N ASP A 106 -4.03 15.85 -1.25
CA ASP A 106 -4.92 14.83 -1.76
C ASP A 106 -4.55 14.43 -3.21
N LYS A 107 -3.24 14.35 -3.50
CA LYS A 107 -2.73 13.81 -4.75
C LYS A 107 -2.16 12.44 -4.52
N LEU A 108 -2.40 11.53 -5.48
CA LEU A 108 -1.79 10.22 -5.48
C LEU A 108 -0.26 10.35 -5.41
N LEU A 109 0.34 9.83 -4.33
CA LEU A 109 1.76 9.92 -4.08
C LEU A 109 2.47 8.58 -4.34
N TRP A 110 1.86 7.48 -3.91
CA TRP A 110 2.44 6.16 -3.97
C TRP A 110 1.37 5.07 -4.02
N TYR A 111 1.69 3.93 -4.62
CA TYR A 111 0.85 2.73 -4.52
C TYR A 111 1.69 1.43 -4.54
N ASN A 112 1.13 0.38 -3.95
CA ASN A 112 1.77 -0.92 -3.83
C ASN A 112 1.70 -1.72 -5.15
N GLY A 113 2.54 -2.74 -5.31
CA GLY A 113 2.44 -3.72 -6.41
C GLY A 113 3.15 -3.34 -7.71
N SER A 114 3.73 -2.15 -7.80
CA SER A 114 4.57 -1.74 -8.93
C SER A 114 3.79 -1.74 -10.26
N LEU A 115 4.34 -2.34 -11.31
CA LEU A 115 3.84 -2.30 -12.69
C LEU A 115 2.97 -3.51 -13.08
N LEU A 116 2.92 -4.55 -12.23
CA LEU A 116 2.14 -5.75 -12.47
C LEU A 116 0.72 -5.57 -11.96
N LYS A 117 -0.26 -6.06 -12.73
CA LYS A 117 -1.65 -6.15 -12.30
C LYS A 117 -1.80 -7.06 -11.10
N ASN A 118 -1.26 -8.27 -11.19
CA ASN A 118 -1.32 -9.26 -10.12
C ASN A 118 0.00 -10.02 -9.98
N LYS A 119 0.84 -9.55 -9.06
CA LYS A 119 2.16 -10.13 -8.77
C LYS A 119 2.15 -11.59 -8.28
N ARG A 120 1.00 -12.14 -7.88
CA ARG A 120 0.90 -13.51 -7.31
C ARG A 120 0.44 -14.52 -8.35
N VAL A 121 -0.49 -14.12 -9.22
CA VAL A 121 -1.16 -15.02 -10.17
C VAL A 121 -0.56 -14.91 -11.57
N ASP A 122 -0.17 -13.70 -11.99
CA ASP A 122 0.33 -13.44 -13.34
C ASP A 122 1.63 -12.62 -13.30
N PRO A 123 2.80 -13.30 -13.30
CA PRO A 123 4.09 -12.63 -13.20
C PRO A 123 4.46 -11.80 -14.44
N ASP A 124 3.70 -11.94 -15.54
CA ASP A 124 3.90 -11.22 -16.80
C ASP A 124 2.73 -10.28 -17.14
N GLY A 125 1.72 -10.23 -16.26
CA GLY A 125 0.49 -9.46 -16.40
C GLY A 125 0.66 -7.98 -16.09
N TYR A 126 1.38 -7.25 -16.94
CA TYR A 126 1.54 -5.81 -16.83
C TYR A 126 0.26 -5.06 -17.25
N GLU A 127 -0.22 -4.14 -16.43
CA GLU A 127 -1.37 -3.29 -16.78
C GLU A 127 -1.33 -1.97 -16.03
N VAL A 128 -1.64 -0.88 -16.73
CA VAL A 128 -1.73 0.45 -16.12
C VAL A 128 -3.08 0.59 -15.40
N PRO A 129 -3.10 0.94 -14.11
CA PRO A 129 -4.35 1.30 -13.44
C PRO A 129 -4.94 2.56 -14.07
N GLU A 130 -6.25 2.71 -14.00
CA GLU A 130 -6.95 3.81 -14.68
C GLU A 130 -7.51 4.84 -13.72
N TYR A 131 -7.95 4.39 -12.55
CA TYR A 131 -8.69 5.19 -11.59
C TYR A 131 -8.19 4.94 -10.17
N TRP A 132 -8.48 5.89 -9.30
CA TRP A 132 -8.23 5.79 -7.88
C TRP A 132 -9.33 6.48 -7.08
N MET A 133 -9.43 6.11 -5.80
CA MET A 133 -10.45 6.57 -4.86
C MET A 133 -9.81 6.68 -3.47
N MET A 134 -10.29 7.63 -2.67
CA MET A 134 -9.86 7.86 -1.28
C MET A 134 -11.08 8.07 -0.38
N ASP A 135 -10.96 7.72 0.91
CA ASP A 135 -12.04 7.81 1.92
C ASP A 135 -13.34 7.05 1.59
N GLY A 136 -13.29 6.13 0.63
CA GLY A 136 -14.43 5.30 0.26
C GLY A 136 -14.63 4.10 1.17
N LYS A 137 -15.73 3.39 0.92
CA LYS A 137 -16.02 2.12 1.60
C LYS A 137 -15.22 0.99 0.98
N TRP A 138 -14.39 0.34 1.81
CA TRP A 138 -13.62 -0.84 1.44
C TRP A 138 -14.49 -2.11 1.42
N HIS A 139 -14.33 -2.90 0.35
CA HIS A 139 -14.94 -4.22 0.15
C HIS A 139 -13.82 -5.21 -0.11
N LYS A 140 -13.44 -5.97 0.92
CA LYS A 140 -12.34 -6.95 0.81
C LYS A 140 -12.71 -8.12 -0.11
N GLY A 141 -11.73 -8.54 -0.91
CA GLY A 141 -11.80 -9.81 -1.63
C GLY A 141 -12.00 -10.99 -0.66
N ARG A 142 -12.66 -12.05 -1.12
CA ARG A 142 -12.95 -13.23 -0.27
C ARG A 142 -11.70 -14.05 0.01
N THR A 143 -10.78 -14.08 -0.94
CA THR A 143 -9.51 -14.78 -0.87
C THR A 143 -8.36 -13.82 -1.17
N LYS A 144 -7.11 -14.26 -0.94
CA LYS A 144 -5.92 -13.46 -1.27
C LYS A 144 -5.67 -13.30 -2.78
N ASP A 145 -6.45 -13.97 -3.60
CA ASP A 145 -6.36 -13.93 -5.07
C ASP A 145 -7.54 -13.14 -5.69
N ASP A 146 -8.47 -12.67 -4.86
CA ASP A 146 -9.56 -11.79 -5.26
C ASP A 146 -9.16 -10.32 -5.06
N MET A 147 -9.57 -9.46 -5.99
CA MET A 147 -9.42 -8.02 -5.81
C MET A 147 -10.29 -7.53 -4.65
N SER A 148 -9.78 -6.54 -3.93
CA SER A 148 -10.59 -5.69 -3.06
C SER A 148 -11.06 -4.47 -3.84
N CYS A 149 -12.18 -3.88 -3.44
CA CYS A 149 -12.78 -2.75 -4.15
C CYS A 149 -13.13 -1.60 -3.20
N MET A 150 -13.19 -0.39 -3.73
CA MET A 150 -13.66 0.80 -3.02
C MET A 150 -14.88 1.37 -3.73
N THR A 151 -15.87 1.84 -2.97
CA THR A 151 -17.09 2.52 -3.46
C THR A 151 -17.42 3.73 -2.60
N ASP A 152 -18.54 4.39 -2.90
CA ASP A 152 -19.18 5.40 -2.04
C ASP A 152 -18.38 6.71 -1.87
N THR A 153 -17.46 6.98 -2.79
CA THR A 153 -16.67 8.23 -2.87
C THR A 153 -16.43 8.60 -4.34
N GLU A 154 -15.80 9.75 -4.59
CA GLU A 154 -15.46 10.21 -5.93
C GLU A 154 -14.44 9.26 -6.60
N VAL A 155 -14.67 8.97 -7.89
CA VAL A 155 -13.72 8.23 -8.73
C VAL A 155 -12.86 9.24 -9.47
N LEU A 156 -11.56 9.19 -9.21
CA LEU A 156 -10.57 10.06 -9.84
C LEU A 156 -9.84 9.28 -10.93
N GLU A 157 -9.75 9.84 -12.12
CA GLU A 157 -8.99 9.24 -13.22
C GLU A 157 -7.52 9.67 -13.15
N LEU A 158 -6.59 8.74 -13.40
CA LEU A 158 -5.20 9.13 -13.60
C LEU A 158 -5.08 10.05 -14.82
N THR A 159 -4.23 11.05 -14.70
CA THR A 159 -3.93 11.98 -15.79
C THR A 159 -3.31 11.25 -16.98
N ALA A 160 -3.41 11.85 -18.17
CA ALA A 160 -2.78 11.33 -19.37
C ALA A 160 -1.25 11.16 -19.20
N GLU A 161 -0.64 12.05 -18.41
CA GLU A 161 0.79 12.03 -18.11
C GLU A 161 1.17 10.90 -17.16
N GLU A 162 0.46 10.71 -16.05
CA GLU A 162 0.69 9.57 -15.14
C GLU A 162 0.53 8.24 -15.87
N LYS A 163 -0.54 8.09 -16.66
CA LYS A 163 -0.75 6.90 -17.49
C LYS A 163 0.39 6.71 -18.50
N ARG A 164 0.94 7.79 -19.07
CA ARG A 164 2.08 7.73 -20.00
C ARG A 164 3.34 7.23 -19.30
N VAL A 165 3.69 7.80 -18.15
CA VAL A 165 4.87 7.39 -17.36
C VAL A 165 4.78 5.91 -16.97
N LEU A 166 3.61 5.43 -16.54
CA LEU A 166 3.41 4.03 -16.19
C LEU A 166 3.53 3.10 -17.41
N ARG A 167 2.94 3.48 -18.55
CA ARG A 167 3.07 2.73 -19.81
C ARG A 167 4.54 2.61 -20.24
N GLU A 168 5.28 3.72 -20.24
CA GLU A 168 6.70 3.72 -20.60
C GLU A 168 7.54 2.89 -19.64
N SER A 169 7.23 2.94 -18.34
CA SER A 169 7.88 2.12 -17.32
C SER A 169 7.64 0.63 -17.56
N ILE A 170 6.41 0.23 -17.92
CA ILE A 170 6.06 -1.15 -18.28
C ILE A 170 6.86 -1.62 -19.50
N GLU A 171 6.96 -0.79 -20.54
CA GLU A 171 7.69 -1.17 -21.76
C GLU A 171 9.19 -1.34 -21.51
N ILE A 172 9.78 -0.56 -20.60
CA ILE A 172 11.16 -0.76 -20.16
C ILE A 172 11.27 -2.03 -19.32
N ALA A 173 10.36 -2.25 -18.35
CA ALA A 173 10.38 -3.42 -17.49
C ALA A 173 10.31 -4.73 -18.30
N LYS A 174 9.43 -4.83 -19.30
CA LYS A 174 9.35 -5.98 -20.21
C LYS A 174 10.68 -6.26 -20.92
N LYS A 175 11.38 -5.22 -21.40
CA LYS A 175 12.69 -5.38 -22.06
C LYS A 175 13.76 -5.89 -21.09
N VAL A 176 13.77 -5.37 -19.87
CA VAL A 176 14.67 -5.83 -18.80
C VAL A 176 14.40 -7.28 -18.46
N ASP A 177 13.14 -7.67 -18.29
CA ASP A 177 12.75 -9.06 -18.00
C ASP A 177 13.18 -10.03 -19.10
N ILE A 178 12.98 -9.66 -20.38
CA ILE A 178 13.43 -10.47 -21.53
C ILE A 178 14.96 -10.64 -21.50
N ALA A 179 15.69 -9.55 -21.26
CA ALA A 179 17.16 -9.60 -21.21
C ALA A 179 17.64 -10.50 -20.05
N LEU A 180 17.06 -10.37 -18.86
CA LEU A 180 17.43 -11.18 -17.70
C LEU A 180 17.06 -12.65 -17.87
N ARG A 181 15.89 -12.96 -18.45
CA ARG A 181 15.45 -14.35 -18.73
C ARG A 181 16.28 -15.02 -19.83
N GLY A 182 16.76 -14.26 -20.80
CA GLY A 182 17.61 -14.75 -21.89
C GLY A 182 19.09 -14.93 -21.53
N THR A 183 19.50 -14.62 -20.29
CA THR A 183 20.89 -14.75 -19.81
C THR A 183 21.13 -16.01 -18.98
N VAL A 184 20.34 -17.08 -19.21
CA VAL A 184 20.53 -18.40 -18.60
C VAL A 184 21.04 -19.40 -19.63
#